data_AF-A0A7W9V3J0-F1
#
_entry.id   AF-A0A7W9V3J0-F1
#
_cell.length_a   1.000
_cell.length_b   1.000
_cell.length_c   1.000
_cell.angle_alpha   90.00
_cell.angle_beta   90.00
_cell.angle_gamma   90.00
#
_symmetry.space_group_name_H-M   'P 1'
#
loop_
_entity.id
_entity.type
_entity.pdbx_description
1 polymer ?
#
loop_
_entity_poly.entity_id
_entity_poly.type
_entity_poly.pdbx_seq_one_letter_code
_entity_poly.pdbx_strand_id
1 'polypeptide(L)'
;MMPLLTLRQTLDAFAACNDDAHVHEAFGWVHASGEEPLQARFWLPPDEATAFDDAGAAPPAARALGLAPYLEPATFADVLDVQKRQCPLSTLQDYAQALAYYAEYDAFLQVEGVDEALGEADEDAWEAARAAGVGAGIFASFDLVLASCPPEHVKPVAQQVARLLDWPIGQALAACRAGSLTVGEALDRRRATAIATDFAALGAPLQAQGYKAFPWMSVPTLK
;
A
#
# COMPACT_ATOMS: atom_id res chain seq x y z
N MET A 1 11.37 -24.78 -9.34
CA MET A 1 12.28 -24.16 -8.36
C MET A 1 11.47 -23.17 -7.56
N MET A 2 11.53 -23.23 -6.23
CA MET A 2 10.75 -22.35 -5.35
C MET A 2 11.42 -20.96 -5.32
N PRO A 3 10.72 -19.87 -5.71
CA PRO A 3 11.32 -18.54 -5.70
C PRO A 3 11.44 -18.06 -4.25
N LEU A 4 12.68 -17.87 -3.80
CA LEU A 4 12.97 -17.34 -2.47
C LEU A 4 13.26 -15.85 -2.54
N LEU A 5 12.62 -15.08 -1.68
CA LEU A 5 12.70 -13.63 -1.60
C LEU A 5 13.55 -13.21 -0.40
N THR A 6 14.25 -12.09 -0.53
CA THR A 6 14.77 -11.33 0.62
C THR A 6 13.62 -10.56 1.29
N LEU A 7 13.80 -10.08 2.53
CA LEU A 7 12.79 -9.24 3.19
C LEU A 7 12.34 -8.07 2.32
N ARG A 8 13.29 -7.37 1.70
CA ARG A 8 12.99 -6.24 0.80
C ARG A 8 12.06 -6.67 -0.34
N GLN A 9 12.35 -7.80 -0.98
CA GLN A 9 11.54 -8.31 -2.07
C GLN A 9 10.15 -8.78 -1.61
N THR A 10 10.04 -9.30 -0.38
CA THR A 10 8.75 -9.63 0.25
C THR A 10 7.91 -8.37 0.46
N LEU A 11 8.48 -7.32 1.06
CA LEU A 11 7.79 -6.04 1.24
C LEU A 11 7.40 -5.41 -0.10
N ASP A 12 8.30 -5.44 -1.09
CA ASP A 12 8.02 -4.94 -2.44
C ASP A 12 6.88 -5.75 -3.11
N ALA A 13 6.74 -7.05 -2.83
CA ALA A 13 5.64 -7.89 -3.31
C ALA A 13 4.30 -7.53 -2.66
N PHE A 14 4.28 -7.29 -1.34
CA PHE A 14 3.10 -6.79 -0.63
C PHE A 14 2.70 -5.40 -1.13
N ALA A 15 3.65 -4.48 -1.31
CA ALA A 15 3.38 -3.15 -1.84
C ALA A 15 2.91 -3.12 -3.30
N ALA A 16 3.12 -4.21 -4.05
CA ALA A 16 2.59 -4.37 -5.39
C ALA A 16 1.09 -4.71 -5.41
N CYS A 17 0.54 -5.17 -4.28
CA CYS A 17 -0.90 -5.32 -4.11
C CYS A 17 -1.61 -3.96 -4.12
N ASN A 18 -2.94 -3.96 -4.28
CA ASN A 18 -3.74 -2.72 -4.33
C ASN A 18 -4.36 -2.40 -2.97
N ASP A 19 -4.70 -3.45 -2.22
CA ASP A 19 -5.41 -3.43 -0.95
C ASP A 19 -5.22 -4.80 -0.25
N ASP A 20 -5.77 -4.94 0.95
CA ASP A 20 -5.69 -6.16 1.76
C ASP A 20 -6.41 -7.35 1.10
N ALA A 21 -7.49 -7.08 0.35
CA ALA A 21 -8.20 -8.12 -0.40
C ALA A 21 -7.28 -8.73 -1.47
N HIS A 22 -6.51 -7.90 -2.18
CA HIS A 22 -5.53 -8.38 -3.14
C HIS A 22 -4.36 -9.12 -2.46
N VAL A 23 -3.97 -8.76 -1.23
CA VAL A 23 -2.99 -9.54 -0.46
C VAL A 23 -3.52 -10.96 -0.19
N HIS A 24 -4.77 -11.09 0.25
CA HIS A 24 -5.45 -12.37 0.47
C HIS A 24 -5.57 -13.21 -0.81
N GLU A 25 -5.84 -12.57 -1.95
CA GLU A 25 -5.92 -13.25 -3.26
C GLU A 25 -4.53 -13.69 -3.77
N ALA A 26 -3.47 -12.95 -3.43
CA ALA A 26 -2.14 -13.15 -3.99
C ALA A 26 -1.29 -14.17 -3.20
N PHE A 27 -1.51 -14.28 -1.89
CA PHE A 27 -0.66 -15.06 -1.01
C PHE A 27 -1.50 -15.93 -0.08
N GLY A 28 -1.15 -17.23 -0.02
CA GLY A 28 -1.75 -18.17 0.93
C GLY A 28 -1.12 -18.15 2.31
N TRP A 29 0.19 -17.89 2.39
CA TRP A 29 0.93 -17.79 3.65
C TRP A 29 2.26 -17.05 3.46
N VAL A 30 2.89 -16.60 4.55
CA VAL A 30 4.29 -16.15 4.54
C VAL A 30 5.16 -17.20 5.23
N HIS A 31 6.06 -17.82 4.49
CA HIS A 31 7.07 -18.73 5.05
C HIS A 31 8.42 -18.01 5.13
N ALA A 32 9.20 -18.30 6.18
CA ALA A 32 10.52 -17.74 6.37
C ALA A 32 11.53 -18.82 6.77
N SER A 33 12.81 -18.57 6.46
CA SER A 33 13.93 -19.36 6.97
C SER A 33 14.57 -18.69 8.17
N GLY A 34 14.76 -19.43 9.26
CA GLY A 34 15.36 -18.89 10.49
C GLY A 34 14.48 -17.84 11.19
N GLU A 35 15.03 -17.23 12.24
CA GLU A 35 14.27 -16.35 13.15
C GLU A 35 14.50 -14.85 12.88
N GLU A 36 15.58 -14.49 12.17
CA GLU A 36 15.92 -13.09 11.89
C GLU A 36 15.44 -12.63 10.49
N PRO A 37 14.43 -11.74 10.38
CA PRO A 37 13.83 -11.38 9.09
C PRO A 37 14.80 -10.78 8.06
N LEU A 38 15.81 -10.01 8.49
CA LEU A 38 16.80 -9.44 7.55
C LEU A 38 17.68 -10.49 6.88
N GLN A 39 18.00 -11.57 7.59
CA GLN A 39 18.86 -12.63 7.09
C GLN A 39 18.06 -13.75 6.42
N ALA A 40 16.77 -13.82 6.74
CA ALA A 40 15.85 -14.83 6.24
C ALA A 40 15.68 -14.82 4.71
N ARG A 41 15.18 -15.95 4.22
CA ARG A 41 14.59 -16.11 2.91
C ARG A 41 13.13 -16.41 3.08
N PHE A 42 12.31 -15.75 2.27
CA PHE A 42 10.87 -15.84 2.32
C PHE A 42 10.34 -16.57 1.11
N TRP A 43 9.22 -17.24 1.30
CA TRP A 43 8.44 -17.83 0.23
C TRP A 43 6.97 -17.46 0.42
N LEU A 44 6.35 -17.00 -0.67
CA LEU A 44 4.96 -16.58 -0.73
C LEU A 44 4.20 -17.54 -1.66
N PRO A 45 3.70 -18.68 -1.15
CA PRO A 45 2.79 -19.54 -1.90
C PRO A 45 1.55 -18.76 -2.34
N PRO A 46 0.98 -19.04 -3.54
CA PRO A 46 -0.17 -18.32 -4.07
C PRO A 46 -1.48 -18.64 -3.33
N ASP A 47 -1.56 -19.78 -2.66
CA ASP A 47 -2.75 -20.26 -1.95
C ASP A 47 -2.37 -21.18 -0.79
N GLU A 48 -3.32 -21.41 0.13
CA GLU A 48 -3.14 -22.22 1.34
C GLU A 48 -2.84 -23.69 1.01
N ALA A 49 -3.48 -24.23 -0.03
CA ALA A 49 -3.25 -25.60 -0.49
C ALA A 49 -1.82 -25.84 -0.97
N THR A 50 -1.16 -24.80 -1.48
CA THR A 50 0.27 -24.82 -1.83
C THR A 50 1.13 -24.57 -0.59
N ALA A 51 0.66 -23.77 0.37
CA ALA A 51 1.40 -23.40 1.57
C ALA A 51 1.62 -24.55 2.55
N PHE A 52 0.70 -25.52 2.59
CA PHE A 52 0.72 -26.64 3.54
C PHE A 52 0.58 -28.01 2.88
N ASP A 53 1.15 -29.04 3.50
CA ASP A 53 0.89 -30.45 3.20
C ASP A 53 -0.38 -30.95 3.91
N ASP A 54 -0.80 -32.20 3.64
CA ASP A 54 -2.00 -32.80 4.22
C ASP A 54 -1.99 -32.86 5.77
N ALA A 55 -0.82 -32.68 6.40
CA ALA A 55 -0.67 -32.63 7.84
C ALA A 55 -0.71 -31.20 8.41
N GLY A 56 -0.96 -30.18 7.57
CA GLY A 56 -0.95 -28.77 7.96
C GLY A 56 0.46 -28.20 8.18
N ALA A 57 1.51 -28.87 7.71
CA ALA A 57 2.89 -28.41 7.84
C ALA A 57 3.43 -27.88 6.51
N ALA A 58 4.52 -27.11 6.53
CA ALA A 58 5.15 -26.67 5.29
C ALA A 58 5.52 -27.88 4.39
N PRO A 59 5.32 -27.80 3.05
CA PRO A 59 5.60 -28.89 2.13
C PRO A 59 7.04 -29.41 2.25
N PRO A 60 7.32 -30.70 1.94
CA PRO A 60 8.66 -31.28 2.03
C PRO A 60 9.74 -30.47 1.31
N ALA A 61 9.42 -29.91 0.14
CA ALA A 61 10.35 -29.08 -0.63
C ALA A 61 10.67 -27.75 0.08
N ALA A 62 9.71 -27.15 0.79
CA ALA A 62 9.93 -25.93 1.57
C ALA A 62 10.76 -26.24 2.83
N ARG A 63 10.43 -27.34 3.55
CA ARG A 63 11.19 -27.79 4.73
C ARG A 63 12.65 -28.11 4.40
N ALA A 64 12.91 -28.71 3.25
CA ALA A 64 14.27 -29.00 2.77
C ALA A 64 15.11 -27.73 2.55
N LEU A 65 14.47 -26.56 2.40
CA LEU A 65 15.10 -25.25 2.30
C LEU A 65 15.16 -24.50 3.64
N GLY A 66 14.77 -25.15 4.74
CA GLY A 66 14.71 -24.55 6.07
C GLY A 66 13.56 -23.57 6.28
N LEU A 67 12.53 -23.62 5.42
CA LEU A 67 11.35 -22.76 5.55
C LEU A 67 10.36 -23.35 6.56
N ALA A 68 9.83 -22.47 7.41
CA ALA A 68 8.71 -22.74 8.31
C ALA A 68 7.59 -21.70 8.08
N PRO A 69 6.33 -22.02 8.43
CA PRO A 69 5.26 -21.02 8.50
C PRO A 69 5.70 -19.88 9.42
N TYR A 70 5.55 -18.64 8.98
CA TYR A 70 5.99 -17.46 9.72
C TYR A 70 4.79 -16.64 10.21
N LEU A 71 4.04 -16.03 9.29
CA LEU A 71 2.84 -15.25 9.59
C LEU A 71 1.79 -15.45 8.49
N GLU A 72 0.52 -15.24 8.85
CA GLU A 72 -0.54 -15.05 7.87
C GLU A 72 -0.28 -13.79 7.03
N PRO A 73 -0.71 -13.73 5.76
CA PRO A 73 -0.52 -12.55 4.94
C PRO A 73 -1.18 -11.30 5.52
N ALA A 74 -2.38 -11.42 6.11
CA ALA A 74 -3.03 -10.29 6.78
C ALA A 74 -2.23 -9.81 7.99
N THR A 75 -1.84 -10.71 8.90
CA THR A 75 -1.01 -10.36 10.05
C THR A 75 0.31 -9.72 9.63
N PHE A 76 0.96 -10.25 8.59
CA PHE A 76 2.18 -9.66 8.04
C PHE A 76 1.94 -8.23 7.54
N ALA A 77 0.85 -8.00 6.80
CA ALA A 77 0.45 -6.67 6.34
C ALA A 77 0.13 -5.72 7.51
N ASP A 78 -0.58 -6.19 8.54
CA ASP A 78 -0.92 -5.41 9.73
C ASP A 78 0.34 -4.94 10.47
N VAL A 79 1.35 -5.81 10.60
CA VAL A 79 2.63 -5.42 11.22
C VAL A 79 3.32 -4.32 10.41
N LEU A 80 3.29 -4.40 9.08
CA LEU A 80 3.84 -3.35 8.22
C LEU A 80 3.04 -2.04 8.35
N ASP A 81 1.72 -2.11 8.40
CA ASP A 81 0.85 -0.92 8.52
C ASP A 81 1.04 -0.23 9.87
N VAL A 82 1.06 -0.99 10.96
CA VAL A 82 1.30 -0.45 12.30
C VAL A 82 2.68 0.17 12.41
N GLN A 83 3.73 -0.46 11.87
CA GLN A 83 5.07 0.13 11.85
C GLN A 83 5.10 1.41 10.99
N LYS A 84 4.38 1.41 9.86
CA LYS A 84 4.28 2.55 8.95
C LYS A 84 3.60 3.75 9.61
N ARG A 85 2.50 3.50 10.34
CA ARG A 85 1.74 4.52 11.05
C ARG A 85 2.54 5.17 12.16
N GLN A 86 3.31 4.38 12.89
CA GLN A 86 4.19 4.84 13.96
C GLN A 86 5.44 5.58 13.43
N CYS A 87 5.99 5.15 12.28
CA CYS A 87 7.16 5.77 11.68
C CYS A 87 7.07 5.69 10.13
N PRO A 88 6.52 6.73 9.46
CA PRO A 88 6.25 6.73 8.01
C PRO A 88 7.50 6.56 7.14
N LEU A 89 8.66 6.95 7.65
CA LEU A 89 9.96 6.85 6.99
C LEU A 89 10.79 5.64 7.48
N SER A 90 10.13 4.65 8.10
CA SER A 90 10.75 3.39 8.52
C SER A 90 11.66 2.79 7.46
N THR A 91 12.84 2.37 7.91
CA THR A 91 13.83 1.65 7.12
C THR A 91 13.48 0.16 7.05
N LEU A 92 14.18 -0.58 6.17
CA LEU A 92 14.03 -2.04 6.10
C LEU A 92 14.37 -2.72 7.44
N GLN A 93 15.29 -2.14 8.22
CA GLN A 93 15.68 -2.65 9.52
C GLN A 93 14.55 -2.48 10.54
N ASP A 94 13.85 -1.34 10.53
CA ASP A 94 12.72 -1.09 11.43
C ASP A 94 11.58 -2.08 11.18
N TYR A 95 11.26 -2.33 9.91
CA TYR A 95 10.27 -3.37 9.56
C TYR A 95 10.71 -4.78 9.97
N ALA A 96 11.99 -5.11 9.82
CA ALA A 96 12.49 -6.40 10.26
C ALA A 96 12.36 -6.57 11.78
N GLN A 97 12.62 -5.51 12.54
CA GLN A 97 12.48 -5.52 13.99
C GLN A 97 11.01 -5.69 14.42
N ALA A 98 10.10 -4.95 13.77
CA ALA A 98 8.66 -5.08 14.03
C ALA A 98 8.14 -6.49 13.74
N LEU A 99 8.56 -7.09 12.61
CA LEU A 99 8.21 -8.45 12.23
C LEU A 99 8.78 -9.48 13.20
N ALA A 100 10.06 -9.37 13.58
CA ALA A 100 10.68 -10.27 14.54
C ALA A 100 9.98 -10.21 15.90
N TYR A 101 9.68 -9.00 16.37
CA TYR A 101 8.98 -8.79 17.62
C TYR A 101 7.57 -9.39 17.60
N TYR A 102 6.80 -9.16 16.53
CA TYR A 102 5.47 -9.74 16.42
C TYR A 102 5.53 -11.28 16.39
N ALA A 103 6.47 -11.86 15.66
CA ALA A 103 6.60 -13.32 15.59
C ALA A 103 6.99 -13.96 16.94
N GLU A 104 7.71 -13.24 17.80
CA GLU A 104 8.10 -13.73 19.14
C GLU A 104 7.01 -13.50 20.19
N TYR A 105 6.33 -12.35 20.15
CA TYR A 105 5.45 -11.89 21.24
C TYR A 105 3.96 -11.85 20.88
N ASP A 106 3.59 -12.10 19.62
CA ASP A 106 2.23 -11.93 19.08
C ASP A 106 1.62 -10.56 19.46
N ALA A 107 2.45 -9.53 19.35
CA ALA A 107 2.12 -8.16 19.73
C ALA A 107 2.84 -7.16 18.82
N PHE A 108 2.23 -6.01 18.58
CA PHE A 108 2.86 -4.94 17.80
C PHE A 108 3.96 -4.26 18.61
N LEU A 109 5.12 -4.07 17.98
CA LEU A 109 6.21 -3.30 18.55
C LEU A 109 5.82 -1.82 18.63
N GLN A 110 5.98 -1.22 19.80
CA GLN A 110 5.79 0.21 20.00
C GLN A 110 7.09 0.96 19.71
N VAL A 111 7.01 2.01 18.90
CA VAL A 111 8.12 2.93 18.64
C VAL A 111 8.18 3.98 19.74
N GLU A 112 9.36 4.17 20.34
CA GLU A 112 9.55 5.17 21.39
C GLU A 112 9.24 6.59 20.88
N GLY A 113 8.48 7.36 21.66
CA GLY A 113 8.10 8.74 21.32
C GLY A 113 6.83 8.88 20.49
N VAL A 114 6.20 7.78 20.08
CA VAL A 114 4.83 7.78 19.54
C VAL A 114 3.85 7.93 20.69
N ASP A 115 2.84 8.79 20.52
CA ASP A 115 1.76 8.93 21.51
C ASP A 115 1.04 7.59 21.67
N GLU A 116 1.16 6.98 22.85
CA GLU A 116 0.55 5.69 23.19
C GLU A 116 -0.97 5.68 23.00
N ALA A 117 -1.64 6.84 23.05
CA ALA A 117 -3.08 6.95 22.87
C ALA A 117 -3.50 6.95 21.38
N LEU A 118 -2.61 7.37 20.48
CA LEU A 118 -2.90 7.46 19.04
C LEU A 118 -2.24 6.33 18.24
N GLY A 119 -1.09 5.81 18.68
CA GLY A 119 -0.33 4.79 17.95
C GLY A 119 0.15 5.26 16.58
N GLU A 120 0.22 6.57 16.36
CA GLU A 120 0.53 7.22 15.09
C GLU A 120 1.63 8.27 15.26
N ALA A 121 2.46 8.42 14.22
CA ALA A 121 3.42 9.51 14.12
C ALA A 121 2.72 10.88 14.13
N ASP A 122 3.45 11.90 14.55
CA ASP A 122 2.96 13.28 14.54
C ASP A 122 2.76 13.83 13.12
N GLU A 123 2.08 14.97 13.04
CA GLU A 123 1.81 15.66 11.77
C GLU A 123 3.11 16.01 11.04
N ASP A 124 4.15 16.45 11.75
CA ASP A 124 5.45 16.81 11.18
C ASP A 124 6.13 15.63 10.47
N ALA A 125 6.07 14.43 11.06
CA ALA A 125 6.61 13.21 10.47
C ALA A 125 5.84 12.80 9.19
N TRP A 126 4.51 12.96 9.19
CA TRP A 126 3.69 12.70 8.02
C TRP A 126 3.89 13.73 6.92
N GLU A 127 4.05 15.02 7.26
CA GLU A 127 4.43 16.06 6.30
C GLU A 127 5.78 15.76 5.66
N ALA A 128 6.77 15.35 6.46
CA ALA A 128 8.09 14.95 5.95
C ALA A 128 8.00 13.73 5.02
N ALA A 129 7.20 12.72 5.37
CA ALA A 129 6.97 11.56 4.52
C ALA A 129 6.28 11.94 3.21
N ARG A 130 5.28 12.81 3.28
CA ARG A 130 4.57 13.31 2.10
C ARG A 130 5.51 14.06 1.17
N ALA A 131 6.37 14.93 1.72
CA ALA A 131 7.41 15.64 0.98
C ALA A 131 8.44 14.68 0.33
N ALA A 132 8.71 13.52 0.94
CA ALA A 132 9.54 12.46 0.37
C ALA A 132 8.82 11.60 -0.70
N GLY A 133 7.55 11.90 -1.00
CA GLY A 133 6.72 11.16 -1.93
C GLY A 133 6.28 9.79 -1.40
N VAL A 134 6.14 9.67 -0.08
CA VAL A 134 5.74 8.45 0.62
C VAL A 134 4.28 8.57 1.06
N GLY A 135 3.51 7.51 0.83
CA GLY A 135 2.07 7.44 1.13
C GLY A 135 1.79 6.97 2.55
N ALA A 136 0.52 7.07 2.96
CA ALA A 136 0.06 6.69 4.29
C ALA A 136 0.09 5.17 4.52
N GLY A 137 -0.36 4.40 3.54
CA GLY A 137 -0.43 2.94 3.63
C GLY A 137 0.80 2.20 3.12
N ILE A 138 0.74 0.88 3.22
CA ILE A 138 1.76 -0.06 2.73
C ILE A 138 1.62 -0.40 1.23
N PHE A 139 0.64 0.21 0.55
CA PHE A 139 0.42 0.06 -0.89
C PHE A 139 0.70 1.36 -1.63
N ALA A 140 0.93 1.25 -2.94
CA ALA A 140 1.02 2.43 -3.80
C ALA A 140 -0.32 3.19 -3.83
N SER A 141 -0.28 4.49 -3.55
CA SER A 141 -1.47 5.36 -3.59
C SER A 141 -1.29 6.52 -4.55
N PHE A 142 -2.41 7.10 -5.00
CA PHE A 142 -2.44 8.13 -6.02
C PHE A 142 -3.41 9.25 -5.65
N ASP A 143 -2.96 10.49 -5.79
CA ASP A 143 -3.87 11.63 -5.85
C ASP A 143 -4.14 11.98 -7.31
N LEU A 144 -5.36 12.40 -7.58
CA LEU A 144 -5.81 12.81 -8.90
C LEU A 144 -6.22 14.28 -8.89
N VAL A 145 -5.63 15.05 -9.80
CA VAL A 145 -5.85 16.49 -9.93
C VAL A 145 -6.33 16.82 -11.33
N LEU A 146 -7.48 17.48 -11.42
CA LEU A 146 -7.91 18.17 -12.61
C LEU A 146 -7.19 19.52 -12.66
N ALA A 147 -6.12 19.63 -13.45
CA ALA A 147 -5.31 20.85 -13.50
C ALA A 147 -6.06 22.06 -14.09
N SER A 148 -6.87 21.81 -15.11
CA SER A 148 -7.73 22.81 -15.74
C SER A 148 -8.86 22.12 -16.49
N CYS A 149 -10.05 22.72 -16.50
CA CYS A 149 -11.16 22.25 -17.31
C CYS A 149 -11.33 23.10 -18.58
N PRO A 150 -11.28 22.50 -19.79
CA PRO A 150 -11.58 23.23 -21.02
C PRO A 150 -13.02 23.77 -20.99
N PRO A 151 -13.28 25.03 -21.40
CA PRO A 151 -14.62 25.61 -21.39
C PRO A 151 -15.68 24.79 -22.13
N GLU A 152 -15.28 24.15 -23.23
CA GLU A 152 -16.09 23.25 -24.06
C GLU A 152 -16.53 21.97 -23.32
N HIS A 153 -15.79 21.55 -22.29
CA HIS A 153 -16.03 20.32 -21.52
C HIS A 153 -16.46 20.58 -20.07
N VAL A 154 -16.60 21.85 -19.64
CA VAL A 154 -16.95 22.23 -18.25
C VAL A 154 -18.22 21.55 -17.73
N LYS A 155 -19.28 21.46 -18.54
CA LYS A 155 -20.55 20.84 -18.10
C LYS A 155 -20.41 19.34 -17.83
N PRO A 156 -19.95 18.50 -18.78
CA PRO A 156 -19.80 17.08 -18.53
C PRO A 156 -18.75 16.77 -17.44
N VAL A 157 -17.65 17.53 -17.38
CA VAL A 157 -16.63 17.37 -16.34
C VAL A 157 -17.20 17.71 -14.96
N ALA A 158 -17.93 18.83 -14.82
CA ALA A 158 -18.56 19.18 -13.54
C ALA A 158 -19.62 18.15 -13.10
N GLN A 159 -20.33 17.51 -14.03
CA GLN A 159 -21.24 16.42 -13.70
C GLN A 159 -20.50 15.19 -13.18
N GLN A 160 -19.35 14.85 -13.76
CA GLN A 160 -18.52 13.76 -13.27
C GLN A 160 -17.93 14.08 -11.89
N VAL A 161 -17.42 15.30 -11.69
CA VAL A 161 -16.94 15.79 -10.38
C VAL A 161 -18.04 15.74 -9.33
N ALA A 162 -19.24 16.22 -9.66
CA ALA A 162 -20.39 16.19 -8.76
C ALA A 162 -20.75 14.77 -8.31
N ARG A 163 -20.73 13.81 -9.24
CA ARG A 163 -20.96 12.39 -8.90
C ARG A 163 -19.84 11.80 -8.05
N LEU A 164 -18.59 12.09 -8.41
CA LEU A 164 -17.42 11.50 -7.76
C LEU A 164 -17.22 11.99 -6.32
N LEU A 165 -17.42 13.29 -6.10
CA LEU A 165 -17.23 13.95 -4.80
C LEU A 165 -18.54 14.09 -4.00
N ASP A 166 -19.66 13.60 -4.54
CA ASP A 166 -21.00 13.78 -3.98
C ASP A 166 -21.35 15.27 -3.70
N TRP A 167 -21.02 16.13 -4.67
CA TRP A 167 -21.24 17.57 -4.57
C TRP A 167 -22.48 18.02 -5.35
N PRO A 168 -23.16 19.10 -4.91
CA PRO A 168 -24.13 19.79 -5.75
C PRO A 168 -23.49 20.27 -7.07
N ILE A 169 -24.23 20.15 -8.17
CA ILE A 169 -23.71 20.49 -9.51
C ILE A 169 -23.21 21.95 -9.62
N GLY A 170 -23.85 22.89 -8.90
CA GLY A 170 -23.43 24.28 -8.86
C GLY A 170 -22.04 24.48 -8.23
N GLN A 171 -21.74 23.72 -7.16
CA GLN A 171 -20.44 23.72 -6.49
C GLN A 171 -19.38 23.10 -7.40
N ALA A 172 -19.67 21.96 -8.03
CA ALA A 172 -18.75 21.33 -8.98
C ALA A 172 -18.44 22.23 -10.19
N LEU A 173 -19.44 22.93 -10.73
CA LEU A 173 -19.24 23.91 -11.81
C LEU A 173 -18.36 25.08 -11.39
N ALA A 174 -18.54 25.60 -10.18
CA ALA A 174 -17.71 26.66 -9.64
C ALA A 174 -16.26 26.19 -9.47
N ALA A 175 -16.06 24.98 -8.90
CA ALA A 175 -14.74 24.39 -8.71
C ALA A 175 -14.01 24.14 -10.03
N CYS A 176 -14.66 23.54 -11.03
CA CYS A 176 -14.05 23.32 -12.35
C CYS A 176 -13.64 24.62 -13.07
N ARG A 177 -14.29 25.75 -12.74
CA ARG A 177 -13.96 27.08 -13.29
C ARG A 177 -12.89 27.81 -12.49
N ALA A 178 -12.77 27.51 -11.20
CA ALA A 178 -11.82 28.17 -10.30
C ALA A 178 -10.36 27.76 -10.59
N GLY A 179 -10.14 26.59 -11.21
CA GLY A 179 -8.83 26.15 -11.67
C GLY A 179 -8.55 24.70 -11.27
N SER A 180 -7.40 24.49 -10.64
CA SER A 180 -6.97 23.17 -10.20
C SER A 180 -7.88 22.61 -9.11
N LEU A 181 -8.32 21.37 -9.28
CA LEU A 181 -9.21 20.68 -8.37
C LEU A 181 -8.69 19.26 -8.10
N THR A 182 -8.48 18.91 -6.84
CA THR A 182 -8.28 17.52 -6.43
C THR A 182 -9.61 16.77 -6.52
N VAL A 183 -9.62 15.69 -7.32
CA VAL A 183 -10.82 14.86 -7.53
C VAL A 183 -10.74 13.53 -6.80
N GLY A 184 -9.60 13.20 -6.21
CA GLY A 184 -9.42 12.07 -5.32
C GLY A 184 -8.04 12.08 -4.68
N GLU A 185 -7.95 11.57 -3.45
CA GLU A 185 -6.73 11.52 -2.65
C GLU A 185 -6.52 10.09 -2.16
N ALA A 186 -5.26 9.69 -2.00
CA ALA A 186 -4.86 8.39 -1.45
C ALA A 186 -5.57 7.18 -2.09
N LEU A 187 -5.86 7.23 -3.39
CA LEU A 187 -6.57 6.17 -4.10
C LEU A 187 -5.64 4.99 -4.41
N ASP A 188 -6.17 3.78 -4.34
CA ASP A 188 -5.49 2.61 -4.91
C ASP A 188 -5.38 2.75 -6.45
N ARG A 189 -4.48 1.96 -7.05
CA ARG A 189 -4.21 2.03 -8.50
C ARG A 189 -5.46 1.75 -9.34
N ARG A 190 -6.28 0.76 -8.98
CA ARG A 190 -7.45 0.36 -9.79
C ARG A 190 -8.47 1.50 -9.82
N ARG A 191 -8.77 2.08 -8.65
CA ARG A 191 -9.70 3.19 -8.54
C ARG A 191 -9.17 4.45 -9.20
N ALA A 192 -7.89 4.76 -9.02
CA ALA A 192 -7.26 5.89 -9.69
C ALA A 192 -7.28 5.77 -11.22
N THR A 193 -6.95 4.59 -11.78
CA THR A 193 -6.99 4.34 -13.22
C THR A 193 -8.41 4.45 -13.77
N ALA A 194 -9.43 3.94 -13.05
CA ALA A 194 -10.83 4.04 -13.47
C ALA A 194 -11.28 5.51 -13.57
N ILE A 195 -11.03 6.30 -12.52
CA ILE A 195 -11.38 7.73 -12.50
C ILE A 195 -10.60 8.49 -13.60
N ALA A 196 -9.31 8.24 -13.76
CA ALA A 196 -8.51 8.89 -14.79
C ALA A 196 -9.01 8.58 -16.21
N THR A 197 -9.46 7.35 -16.46
CA THR A 197 -10.02 6.91 -17.74
C THR A 197 -11.35 7.61 -18.02
N ASP A 198 -12.24 7.72 -17.03
CA ASP A 198 -13.50 8.44 -17.17
C ASP A 198 -13.28 9.90 -17.56
N PHE A 199 -12.35 10.59 -16.90
CA PHE A 199 -12.03 11.98 -17.19
C PHE A 199 -11.32 12.17 -18.54
N ALA A 200 -10.43 11.24 -18.92
CA ALA A 200 -9.80 11.24 -20.23
C ALA A 200 -10.83 11.09 -21.36
N ALA A 201 -11.85 10.24 -21.18
CA ALA A 201 -12.95 10.08 -22.14
C ALA A 201 -13.80 11.36 -22.30
N LEU A 202 -13.80 12.25 -21.30
CA LEU A 202 -14.45 13.55 -21.34
C LEU A 202 -13.58 14.67 -21.94
N GLY A 203 -12.36 14.35 -22.39
CA GLY A 203 -11.41 15.34 -22.93
C GLY A 203 -10.70 16.17 -21.85
N ALA A 204 -10.72 15.72 -20.59
CA ALA A 204 -10.13 16.42 -19.46
C ALA A 204 -9.19 15.50 -18.65
N PRO A 205 -8.04 15.10 -19.21
CA PRO A 205 -7.14 14.16 -18.55
C PRO A 205 -6.66 14.68 -17.20
N LEU A 206 -6.67 13.81 -16.20
CA LEU A 206 -6.20 14.11 -14.85
C LEU A 206 -4.68 14.01 -14.76
N GLN A 207 -4.08 14.85 -13.93
CA GLN A 207 -2.72 14.67 -13.45
C GLN A 207 -2.75 13.72 -12.26
N ALA A 208 -1.86 12.73 -12.26
CA ALA A 208 -1.75 11.77 -11.18
C ALA A 208 -0.43 11.94 -10.44
N GLN A 209 -0.52 12.11 -9.13
CA GLN A 209 0.64 12.11 -8.24
C GLN A 209 0.68 10.76 -7.52
N GLY A 210 1.69 9.95 -7.82
CA GLY A 210 1.90 8.67 -7.13
C GLY A 210 2.73 8.82 -5.86
N TYR A 211 2.42 7.99 -4.86
CA TYR A 211 3.13 7.91 -3.60
C TYR A 211 3.63 6.49 -3.34
N LYS A 212 4.89 6.40 -2.93
CA LYS A 212 5.57 5.13 -2.63
C LYS A 212 4.98 4.54 -1.35
N ALA A 213 4.84 3.22 -1.29
CA ALA A 213 4.56 2.52 -0.03
C ALA A 213 5.74 2.67 0.94
N PHE A 214 6.97 2.45 0.46
CA PHE A 214 8.18 2.53 1.29
C PHE A 214 9.21 3.52 0.74
N PRO A 215 10.06 4.12 1.59
CA PRO A 215 11.03 5.16 1.18
C PRO A 215 11.99 4.73 0.07
N TRP A 216 12.34 3.44 0.00
CA TRP A 216 13.29 2.88 -0.96
C TRP A 216 12.69 2.54 -2.32
N MET A 217 11.37 2.66 -2.49
CA MET A 217 10.70 2.32 -3.74
C MET A 217 10.75 3.48 -4.74
N SER A 218 10.64 3.15 -6.02
CA SER A 218 10.42 4.13 -7.07
C SER A 218 9.01 4.72 -6.97
N VAL A 219 8.86 5.98 -7.38
CA VAL A 219 7.53 6.62 -7.46
C VAL A 219 6.64 5.80 -8.41
N PRO A 220 5.46 5.35 -7.97
CA PRO A 220 4.58 4.57 -8.82
C PRO A 220 3.93 5.47 -9.88
N THR A 221 3.70 4.91 -11.07
CA THR A 221 2.95 5.58 -12.14
C THR A 221 1.60 4.90 -12.33
N LEU A 222 0.57 5.66 -12.70
CA LEU A 222 -0.63 5.08 -13.28
C LEU A 222 -0.26 4.49 -14.64
N LYS A 223 -0.57 3.23 -14.85
CA LYS A 223 -0.47 2.52 -16.13
C LYS A 223 -1.85 2.01 -16.50
#